data_AF-A0A1J4WU80-F1
#
_entry.id   AF-A0A1J4WU80-F1
#
_cell.length_a   1.000
_cell.length_b   1.000
_cell.length_c   1.000
_cell.angle_alpha   90.00
_cell.angle_beta   90.00
_cell.angle_gamma   90.00
#
_symmetry.space_group_name_H-M   'P 1'
#
loop_
_entity.id
_entity.type
_entity.pdbx_description
1 polymer ?
#
loop_
_entity_poly.entity_id
_entity_poly.type
_entity_poly.pdbx_seq_one_letter_code
_entity_poly.pdbx_strand_id
1 'polypeptide(L)'
;MEEAAEFVGRIGKEQREIDRIQNKLNEAVEKLKSKSMSESQVRNENISQLVEGLFIFAESHRKELTKNEKKKTIEFPTGIFGWRMTPPAVSLKNVKQILKELMKRKLKQFIRVKREVDKEAMMKEPELAASIKGVTIGQHEEFMVKPAELELEITSEVDKLKKVAS
;
A
#
# COMPACT_ATOMS: atom_id res chain seq x y z
N MET A 1 -0.90 45.21 10.70
CA MET A 1 -1.50 44.16 11.55
C MET A 1 -2.85 43.70 11.00
N GLU A 2 -3.76 44.62 10.65
CA GLU A 2 -5.06 44.28 10.05
C GLU A 2 -4.95 43.50 8.72
N GLU A 3 -4.09 43.96 7.80
CA GLU A 3 -3.83 43.28 6.53
C GLU A 3 -3.29 41.84 6.71
N ALA A 4 -2.39 41.63 7.68
CA ALA A 4 -1.89 40.29 7.99
C ALA A 4 -2.99 39.36 8.51
N ALA A 5 -3.88 39.87 9.38
CA ALA A 5 -5.02 39.12 9.87
C ALA A 5 -5.99 38.74 8.74
N GLU A 6 -6.18 39.64 7.77
CA GLU A 6 -6.97 39.35 6.58
C GLU A 6 -6.36 38.22 5.74
N PHE A 7 -5.05 38.25 5.48
CA PHE A 7 -4.37 37.18 4.76
C PHE A 7 -4.51 35.83 5.47
N VAL A 8 -4.26 35.78 6.78
CA VAL A 8 -4.41 34.54 7.57
C VAL A 8 -5.85 34.02 7.51
N GLY A 9 -6.85 34.90 7.61
CA GLY A 9 -8.26 34.54 7.49
C GLY A 9 -8.63 34.01 6.10
N ARG A 10 -8.10 34.61 5.02
CA ARG A 10 -8.30 34.14 3.65
C ARG A 10 -7.66 32.77 3.42
N ILE A 11 -6.43 32.55 3.89
CA ILE A 11 -5.77 31.24 3.82
C ILE A 11 -6.62 30.16 4.51
N GLY A 12 -7.17 30.45 5.69
CA GLY A 12 -8.08 29.53 6.39
C GLY A 12 -9.35 29.19 5.60
N LYS A 13 -9.93 30.17 4.90
CA LYS A 13 -11.09 29.95 4.02
C LYS A 13 -10.74 29.07 2.82
N GLU A 14 -9.64 29.35 2.14
CA GLU A 14 -9.19 28.55 0.99
C GLU A 14 -8.92 27.10 1.38
N GLN A 15 -8.24 26.87 2.51
CA GLN A 15 -7.97 25.49 2.97
C GLN A 15 -9.26 24.72 3.28
N ARG A 16 -10.28 25.35 3.88
CA ARG A 16 -11.57 24.70 4.11
C ARG A 16 -12.29 24.33 2.80
N GLU A 17 -12.23 25.17 1.78
CA GLU A 17 -12.82 24.83 0.48
C GLU A 17 -12.05 23.69 -0.20
N ILE A 18 -10.71 23.65 -0.06
CA ILE A 18 -9.90 22.49 -0.50
C ILE A 18 -10.38 21.20 0.20
N ASP A 19 -10.50 21.23 1.53
CA ASP A 19 -10.92 20.06 2.31
C ASP A 19 -12.34 19.62 1.93
N ARG A 20 -13.24 20.58 1.68
CA ARG A 20 -14.61 20.31 1.20
C ARG A 20 -14.61 19.64 -0.17
N ILE A 21 -13.77 20.09 -1.10
CA ILE A 21 -13.63 19.47 -2.44
C ILE A 21 -13.09 18.05 -2.29
N GLN A 22 -12.07 17.85 -1.46
CA GLN A 22 -11.49 16.53 -1.20
C GLN A 22 -12.50 15.57 -0.57
N ASN A 23 -13.29 16.03 0.40
CA ASN A 23 -14.32 15.20 1.03
C ASN A 23 -15.40 14.78 0.03
N LYS A 24 -15.87 15.71 -0.83
CA LYS A 24 -16.81 15.38 -1.92
C LYS A 24 -16.23 14.36 -2.90
N LEU A 25 -14.95 14.49 -3.26
CA LEU A 25 -14.26 13.53 -4.11
C LEU A 25 -14.20 12.16 -3.45
N ASN A 26 -13.79 12.09 -2.18
CA ASN A 26 -13.69 10.84 -1.42
C ASN A 26 -15.06 10.14 -1.33
N GLU A 27 -16.13 10.89 -1.05
CA GLU A 27 -17.50 10.34 -1.07
C GLU A 27 -17.90 9.78 -2.44
N ALA A 28 -17.55 10.48 -3.53
CA ALA A 28 -17.84 10.02 -4.88
C ALA A 28 -17.05 8.74 -5.23
N VAL A 29 -15.78 8.67 -4.85
CA VAL A 29 -14.92 7.50 -5.04
C VAL A 29 -15.47 6.30 -4.28
N GLU A 30 -15.86 6.46 -3.01
CA GLU A 30 -16.40 5.36 -2.21
C GLU A 30 -17.77 4.89 -2.72
N LYS A 31 -18.63 5.80 -3.21
CA LYS A 31 -19.90 5.44 -3.87
C LYS A 31 -19.65 4.62 -5.14
N LEU A 32 -18.73 5.06 -6.00
CA LEU A 32 -18.39 4.35 -7.23
C LEU A 32 -17.80 2.97 -6.93
N LYS A 33 -16.85 2.90 -5.99
CA LYS A 33 -16.24 1.65 -5.54
C LYS A 33 -17.27 0.67 -4.99
N SER A 34 -18.17 1.12 -4.12
CA SER A 34 -19.24 0.28 -3.56
C SER A 34 -20.16 -0.27 -4.65
N LYS A 35 -20.56 0.58 -5.60
CA LYS A 35 -21.39 0.16 -6.74
C LYS A 35 -20.68 -0.88 -7.61
N SER A 36 -19.44 -0.61 -8.01
CA SER A 36 -18.65 -1.53 -8.83
C SER A 36 -18.36 -2.85 -8.11
N MET A 37 -18.11 -2.82 -6.80
CA MET A 37 -17.94 -4.03 -5.99
C MET A 37 -19.21 -4.88 -6.02
N SER A 38 -20.39 -4.29 -5.78
CA SER A 38 -21.68 -5.00 -5.83
C SER A 38 -21.95 -5.61 -7.22
N GLU A 39 -21.76 -4.84 -8.29
CA GLU A 39 -21.93 -5.33 -9.67
C GLU A 39 -20.99 -6.49 -9.99
N SER A 40 -19.72 -6.40 -9.55
CA SER A 40 -18.74 -7.46 -9.75
C SER A 40 -19.00 -8.70 -8.89
N GLN A 41 -19.58 -8.53 -7.70
CA GLN A 41 -19.86 -9.63 -6.77
C GLN A 41 -20.82 -10.63 -7.39
N VAL A 42 -21.91 -10.17 -8.02
CA VAL A 42 -22.87 -11.04 -8.71
C VAL A 42 -22.18 -11.86 -9.81
N ARG A 43 -21.25 -11.26 -10.55
CA ARG A 43 -20.48 -11.95 -11.60
C ARG A 43 -19.53 -12.98 -11.00
N ASN A 44 -18.86 -12.65 -9.89
CA ASN A 44 -17.98 -13.57 -9.17
C ASN A 44 -18.74 -14.77 -8.59
N GLU A 45 -19.95 -14.55 -8.07
CA GLU A 45 -20.85 -15.61 -7.59
C GLU A 45 -21.26 -16.55 -8.75
N ASN A 46 -21.67 -15.98 -9.89
CA ASN A 46 -21.98 -16.77 -11.10
C ASN A 46 -20.78 -17.59 -11.59
N ILE A 47 -19.58 -17.00 -11.62
CA ILE A 47 -18.35 -17.73 -11.97
C ILE A 47 -18.11 -18.88 -10.99
N SER A 48 -18.29 -18.64 -9.69
CA SER A 48 -18.09 -19.66 -8.65
C SER A 48 -19.06 -20.84 -8.84
N GLN A 49 -20.35 -20.56 -9.06
CA GLN A 49 -21.36 -21.60 -9.34
C GLN A 49 -21.04 -22.40 -10.61
N LEU A 50 -20.59 -21.74 -11.68
CA LEU A 50 -20.19 -22.41 -12.92
C LEU A 50 -18.95 -23.31 -12.72
N VAL A 51 -17.97 -22.85 -11.93
CA VAL A 51 -16.79 -23.64 -11.58
C VAL A 51 -17.17 -24.86 -10.74
N GLU A 52 -18.06 -24.70 -9.76
CA GLU A 52 -18.58 -25.81 -8.96
C GLU A 52 -19.31 -26.84 -9.82
N GLY A 53 -20.19 -26.39 -10.72
CA GLY A 53 -20.89 -27.27 -11.67
C GLY A 53 -19.92 -28.02 -12.59
N LEU A 54 -18.92 -27.33 -13.15
CA LEU A 54 -17.86 -27.95 -13.95
C LEU A 54 -17.08 -28.99 -13.15
N PHE A 55 -16.75 -28.70 -11.88
CA PHE A 55 -16.03 -29.62 -11.02
C PHE A 55 -16.84 -30.89 -10.70
N ILE A 56 -18.13 -30.76 -10.38
CA ILE A 56 -19.02 -31.91 -10.13
C ILE A 56 -19.10 -32.83 -11.36
N PHE A 57 -19.24 -32.24 -12.55
CA PHE A 57 -19.19 -33.00 -13.81
C PHE A 57 -17.81 -33.66 -14.02
N ALA A 58 -16.73 -32.90 -13.82
CA ALA A 58 -15.37 -33.39 -14.05
C ALA A 58 -14.97 -34.51 -13.08
N GLU A 59 -15.38 -34.45 -11.81
CA GLU A 59 -15.09 -35.51 -10.83
C GLU A 59 -15.88 -36.80 -11.14
N SER A 60 -17.16 -36.68 -11.51
CA SER A 60 -17.97 -37.85 -11.91
C SER A 60 -17.46 -38.54 -13.19
N HIS A 61 -16.81 -37.81 -14.08
CA HIS A 61 -16.23 -38.32 -15.33
C HIS A 61 -14.70 -38.41 -15.30
N ARG A 62 -14.08 -38.36 -14.10
CA ARG A 62 -12.64 -38.16 -13.96
C ARG A 62 -11.81 -39.21 -14.68
N LYS A 63 -12.15 -40.50 -14.57
CA LYS A 63 -11.42 -41.58 -15.25
C LYS A 63 -11.44 -41.43 -16.77
N GLU A 64 -12.58 -41.08 -17.33
CA GLU A 64 -12.74 -40.86 -18.77
C GLU A 64 -11.92 -39.64 -19.23
N LEU A 65 -12.14 -38.50 -18.59
CA LEU A 65 -11.47 -37.24 -18.92
C LEU A 65 -9.94 -37.36 -18.82
N THR A 66 -9.44 -38.06 -17.80
CA THR A 66 -8.00 -38.22 -17.54
C THR A 66 -7.35 -39.41 -18.25
N LYS A 67 -8.11 -40.20 -19.02
CA LYS A 67 -7.66 -41.49 -19.60
C LYS A 67 -7.05 -42.42 -18.53
N ASN A 68 -7.78 -42.64 -17.43
CA ASN A 68 -7.32 -43.34 -16.22
C ASN A 68 -6.05 -42.70 -15.64
N GLU A 69 -6.12 -41.40 -15.35
CA GLU A 69 -5.05 -40.60 -14.72
C GLU A 69 -3.77 -40.37 -15.55
N LYS A 70 -3.74 -40.80 -16.81
CA LYS A 70 -2.61 -40.57 -17.72
C LYS A 70 -2.40 -39.08 -18.09
N LYS A 71 -3.45 -38.26 -18.01
CA LYS A 71 -3.38 -36.80 -18.17
C LYS A 71 -4.25 -36.12 -17.12
N LYS A 72 -3.88 -34.90 -16.72
CA LYS A 72 -4.67 -34.10 -15.75
C LYS A 72 -5.17 -32.78 -16.30
N THR A 73 -4.90 -32.50 -17.58
CA THR A 73 -5.33 -31.28 -18.28
C THR A 73 -6.23 -31.66 -19.45
N ILE A 74 -7.35 -30.96 -19.55
CA ILE A 74 -8.36 -31.12 -20.60
C ILE A 74 -8.43 -29.80 -21.37
N GLU A 75 -8.40 -29.90 -22.70
CA GLU A 75 -8.34 -28.76 -23.60
C GLU A 75 -9.54 -28.79 -24.56
N PHE A 76 -10.10 -27.61 -24.80
CA PHE A 76 -11.19 -27.35 -25.73
C PHE A 76 -10.87 -26.07 -26.52
N PRO A 77 -11.54 -25.81 -27.66
CA PRO A 77 -11.38 -24.54 -28.38
C PRO A 77 -11.69 -23.30 -27.53
N THR A 78 -12.55 -23.45 -26.51
CA THR A 78 -13.00 -22.37 -25.61
C THR A 78 -12.14 -22.23 -24.34
N GLY A 79 -11.17 -23.12 -24.10
CA GLY A 79 -10.29 -23.02 -22.94
C GLY A 79 -9.82 -24.37 -22.40
N ILE A 80 -9.26 -24.34 -21.19
CA ILE A 80 -8.64 -25.49 -20.54
C ILE A 80 -9.10 -25.60 -19.08
N PHE A 81 -9.20 -26.82 -18.56
CA PHE A 81 -9.31 -27.07 -17.12
C PHE A 81 -8.53 -28.33 -16.74
N GLY A 82 -8.27 -28.52 -15.44
CA GLY A 82 -7.55 -29.70 -15.00
C GLY A 82 -7.20 -29.72 -13.52
N TRP A 83 -6.55 -30.80 -13.10
CA TRP A 83 -6.08 -31.02 -11.75
C TRP A 83 -4.59 -30.73 -11.67
N ARG A 84 -4.21 -29.79 -10.81
CA ARG A 84 -2.81 -29.50 -10.51
C ARG A 84 -2.55 -29.53 -9.01
N MET A 85 -1.35 -29.94 -8.64
CA MET A 85 -0.83 -29.66 -7.31
C MET A 85 -0.20 -28.27 -7.32
N THR A 86 -0.52 -27.46 -6.32
CA THR A 86 0.21 -26.20 -6.11
C THR A 86 1.65 -26.53 -5.71
N PRO A 87 2.61 -25.63 -6.00
CA PRO A 87 3.94 -25.76 -5.42
C PRO A 87 3.86 -25.74 -3.88
N PRO A 88 4.86 -26.30 -3.17
CA PRO A 88 4.94 -26.20 -1.72
C PRO A 88 4.84 -24.74 -1.25
N ALA A 89 4.00 -24.49 -0.26
CA ALA A 89 3.82 -23.17 0.35
C ALA A 89 4.16 -23.23 1.85
N VAL A 90 4.74 -22.15 2.39
CA VAL A 90 5.12 -22.04 3.81
C VAL A 90 4.16 -21.08 4.50
N SER A 91 3.53 -21.55 5.59
CA SER A 91 2.73 -20.71 6.49
C SER A 91 3.45 -20.61 7.84
N LEU A 92 3.47 -19.41 8.43
CA LEU A 92 4.20 -19.13 9.66
C LEU A 92 3.21 -18.68 10.75
N LYS A 93 3.35 -19.24 11.94
CA LYS A 93 2.65 -18.78 13.15
C LYS A 93 3.69 -18.50 14.22
N ASN A 94 3.56 -17.37 14.92
CA ASN A 94 4.53 -16.91 15.92
C ASN A 94 5.97 -16.74 15.36
N VAL A 95 6.12 -15.78 14.43
CA VAL A 95 7.40 -15.49 13.75
C VAL A 95 8.56 -15.25 14.73
N LYS A 96 8.32 -14.64 15.89
CA LYS A 96 9.37 -14.39 16.90
C LYS A 96 9.97 -15.69 17.43
N GLN A 97 9.14 -16.69 17.75
CA GLN A 97 9.63 -17.99 18.21
C GLN A 97 10.35 -18.73 17.09
N ILE A 98 9.81 -18.67 15.86
CA ILE A 98 10.44 -19.27 14.68
C ILE A 98 11.84 -18.68 14.48
N LEU A 99 12.00 -17.36 14.51
CA LEU A 99 13.31 -16.70 14.38
C LEU A 99 14.28 -17.15 15.48
N LYS A 100 13.83 -17.25 16.74
CA LYS A 100 14.67 -17.76 17.84
C LYS A 100 15.15 -19.19 17.57
N GLU A 101 14.26 -20.06 17.11
CA GLU A 101 14.60 -21.45 16.80
C GLU A 101 15.54 -21.55 15.59
N LEU A 102 15.29 -20.76 14.54
CA LEU A 102 16.18 -20.68 13.38
C LEU A 102 17.58 -20.20 13.76
N MET A 103 17.70 -19.19 14.63
CA MET A 103 18.97 -18.71 15.17
C MET A 103 19.65 -19.77 16.03
N LYS A 104 18.92 -20.42 16.95
CA LYS A 104 19.43 -21.51 17.82
C LYS A 104 19.97 -22.67 17.00
N ARG A 105 19.28 -23.04 15.91
CA ARG A 105 19.68 -24.10 14.97
C ARG A 105 20.69 -23.65 13.91
N LYS A 106 21.10 -22.37 13.91
CA LYS A 106 22.02 -21.78 12.94
C LYS A 106 21.55 -21.90 11.47
N LEU A 107 20.25 -21.94 11.22
CA LEU A 107 19.64 -22.04 9.89
C LEU A 107 19.56 -20.67 9.21
N LYS A 108 20.72 -20.06 8.96
CA LYS A 108 20.83 -18.69 8.43
C LYS A 108 20.21 -18.52 7.04
N GLN A 109 20.12 -19.57 6.22
CA GLN A 109 19.49 -19.53 4.90
C GLN A 109 17.99 -19.22 4.95
N PHE A 110 17.34 -19.42 6.11
CA PHE A 110 15.93 -19.09 6.33
C PHE A 110 15.73 -17.73 7.02
N ILE A 111 16.81 -16.98 7.27
CA ILE A 111 16.78 -15.67 7.93
C ILE A 111 17.22 -14.61 6.93
N ARG A 112 16.30 -13.70 6.58
CA ARG A 112 16.62 -12.52 5.76
C ARG A 112 16.96 -11.34 6.68
N VAL A 113 18.11 -10.72 6.45
CA VAL A 113 18.55 -9.49 7.15
C VAL A 113 18.39 -8.30 6.22
N LYS A 114 17.62 -7.29 6.64
CA LYS A 114 17.56 -5.97 6.00
C LYS A 114 18.37 -5.00 6.84
N ARG A 115 19.29 -4.25 6.22
CA ARG A 115 20.01 -3.15 6.85
C ARG A 115 19.50 -1.85 6.25
N GLU A 116 19.12 -0.91 7.10
CA GLU A 116 18.64 0.41 6.70
C GLU A 116 19.44 1.47 7.44
N VAL A 117 19.52 2.66 6.86
CA VAL A 117 20.16 3.82 7.48
C VAL A 117 19.25 4.33 8.58
N ASP A 118 19.78 4.44 9.79
CA ASP A 118 19.07 5.04 10.92
C ASP A 118 19.24 6.56 10.89
N LYS A 119 18.29 7.24 10.24
CA LYS A 119 18.29 8.70 10.15
C LYS A 119 18.09 9.37 11.51
N GLU A 120 17.37 8.74 12.43
CA GLU A 120 17.18 9.29 13.78
C GLU A 120 18.48 9.28 14.58
N ALA A 121 19.26 8.20 14.49
CA ALA A 121 20.60 8.14 15.06
C ALA A 121 21.53 9.19 14.43
N MET A 122 21.48 9.35 13.11
CA MET A 122 22.28 10.37 12.42
C MET A 122 21.91 11.80 12.83
N MET A 123 20.63 12.09 13.11
CA MET A 123 20.21 13.40 13.63
C MET A 123 20.67 13.66 15.06
N LYS A 124 20.88 12.61 15.87
CA LYS A 124 21.45 12.74 17.23
C LYS A 124 22.94 13.07 17.21
N GLU A 125 23.64 12.67 16.15
CA GLU A 125 25.09 12.91 15.97
C GLU A 125 25.36 13.56 14.60
N PRO A 126 24.88 14.79 14.35
CA PRO A 126 24.86 15.39 13.01
C PRO A 126 26.26 15.65 12.45
N GLU A 127 27.25 15.96 13.29
CA GLU A 127 28.64 16.15 12.87
C GLU A 127 29.25 14.84 12.35
N LEU A 128 29.06 13.74 13.10
CA LEU A 128 29.52 12.42 12.69
C LEU A 128 28.78 11.96 11.43
N ALA A 129 27.46 12.19 11.36
CA ALA A 129 26.66 11.87 10.19
C ALA A 129 27.14 12.63 8.95
N ALA A 130 27.42 13.93 9.06
CA ALA A 130 27.92 14.76 7.96
C ALA A 130 29.32 14.37 7.48
N SER A 131 30.12 13.69 8.32
CA SER A 131 31.43 13.14 7.90
C SER A 131 31.30 11.98 6.90
N ILE A 132 30.12 11.35 6.79
CA ILE A 132 29.87 10.22 5.91
C ILE A 132 29.64 10.73 4.48
N LYS A 133 30.44 10.23 3.54
CA LYS A 133 30.32 10.59 2.12
C LYS A 133 28.91 10.34 1.59
N GLY A 134 28.27 11.39 1.07
CA GLY A 134 26.92 11.35 0.51
C GLY A 134 25.81 11.70 1.50
N VAL A 135 26.14 12.05 2.74
CA VAL A 135 25.19 12.56 3.73
C VAL A 135 25.27 14.09 3.75
N THR A 136 24.11 14.73 3.62
CA THR A 136 23.96 16.17 3.83
C THR A 136 22.93 16.39 4.93
N ILE A 137 23.30 17.16 5.95
CA ILE A 137 22.37 17.64 6.98
C ILE A 137 21.94 19.04 6.59
N GLY A 138 20.68 19.20 6.22
CA GLY A 138 20.09 20.49 5.85
C GLY A 138 19.23 21.05 6.98
N GLN A 139 19.26 22.36 7.15
CA GLN A 139 18.34 23.12 7.99
C GLN A 139 17.98 24.40 7.26
N HIS A 140 16.69 24.76 7.25
CA HIS A 140 16.19 25.96 6.60
C HIS A 140 15.16 26.65 7.48
N GLU A 141 14.99 27.95 7.29
CA GLU A 141 13.96 28.73 7.95
C GLU A 141 12.61 28.54 7.24
N GLU A 142 11.54 28.32 8.01
CA GLU A 142 10.18 28.20 7.50
C GLU A 142 9.33 29.38 7.96
N PHE A 143 8.58 29.97 7.02
CA PHE A 143 7.48 30.86 7.31
C PHE A 143 6.23 30.02 7.55
N MET A 144 5.62 30.16 8.73
CA MET A 144 4.45 29.38 9.13
C MET A 144 3.21 30.24 9.28
N VAL A 145 2.06 29.71 8.87
CA VAL A 145 0.74 30.31 9.04
C VAL A 145 -0.21 29.29 9.65
N LYS A 146 -0.81 29.64 10.78
CA LYS A 146 -1.82 28.83 11.47
C LYS A 146 -3.12 29.62 11.63
N PRO A 147 -4.06 29.50 10.68
CA PRO A 147 -5.39 30.08 10.85
C PRO A 147 -6.08 29.48 12.07
N ALA A 148 -6.78 30.30 12.86
CA ALA A 148 -7.40 29.87 14.13
C ALA A 148 -8.43 28.74 13.96
N GLU A 149 -8.99 28.59 12.77
CA GLU A 149 -10.01 27.60 12.43
C GLU A 149 -9.41 26.27 11.92
N LEU A 150 -8.08 26.18 11.79
CA LEU A 150 -7.37 24.99 11.33
C LEU A 150 -6.46 24.44 12.44
N GLU A 151 -6.39 23.11 12.56
CA GLU A 151 -5.45 22.45 13.47
C GLU A 151 -4.03 22.39 12.88
N LEU A 152 -3.94 22.32 11.56
CA LEU A 152 -2.68 22.17 10.81
C LEU A 152 -2.02 23.52 10.49
N GLU A 153 -0.70 23.51 10.51
CA GLU A 153 0.14 24.64 10.15
C GLU A 153 0.53 24.55 8.68
N ILE A 154 0.39 25.65 7.95
CA ILE A 154 0.85 25.77 6.57
C ILE A 154 2.24 26.38 6.63
N THR A 155 3.24 25.67 6.13
CA THR A 155 4.64 26.14 6.13
C THR A 155 5.17 26.36 4.72
N SER A 156 6.15 27.24 4.59
CA SER A 156 6.86 27.51 3.34
C SER A 156 8.29 27.94 3.65
N GLU A 157 9.25 27.43 2.87
CA GLU A 157 10.67 27.79 3.03
C GLU A 157 10.88 29.29 2.72
N VAL A 158 11.50 30.03 3.65
CA VAL A 158 11.66 31.48 3.55
C VAL A 158 12.47 31.88 2.30
N ASP A 159 13.51 31.12 1.97
CA ASP A 159 14.35 31.42 0.80
C ASP A 159 13.60 31.29 -0.52
N LYS A 160 12.57 30.42 -0.58
CA LYS A 160 11.69 30.34 -1.76
C LYS A 160 10.79 31.57 -1.84
N LEU A 161 10.22 32.01 -0.73
CA LEU A 161 9.36 33.20 -0.70
C LEU A 161 10.12 34.48 -1.09
N LYS A 162 11.35 34.64 -0.58
CA LYS A 162 12.22 35.77 -0.94
C LYS A 162 12.50 35.82 -2.44
N LYS A 163 12.77 34.68 -3.09
CA LYS A 163 13.00 34.61 -4.55
C LYS A 163 11.79 35.02 -5.37
N VAL A 164 10.58 34.74 -4.90
CA VAL A 164 9.33 35.13 -5.58
C VAL A 164 9.01 36.62 -5.38
N ALA A 165 9.42 37.19 -4.24
CA ALA A 165 9.21 38.60 -3.91
C ALA A 165 10.28 39.54 -4.49
N SER A 166 11.34 39.00 -5.10
CA SER A 166 12.44 39.74 -5.75
C SER A 166 12.13 39.97 -7.23
#